data_AF-A0A8D8S486-F1
#
_entry.id   AF-A0A8D8S486-F1
#
_cell.length_a   1.000
_cell.length_b   1.000
_cell.length_c   1.000
_cell.angle_alpha   90.00
_cell.angle_beta   90.00
_cell.angle_gamma   90.00
#
_symmetry.space_group_name_H-M   'P 1'
#
loop_
_entity.id
_entity.type
_entity.pdbx_description
1 polymer ?
#
loop_
_entity_poly.entity_id
_entity_poly.type
_entity_poly.pdbx_seq_one_letter_code
_entity_poly.pdbx_strand_id
1 'polypeptide(L)'
;MGWWQSCLVLFLLSCSLSLTQAELYTALADMEELLTTEVVLIRTLDQYIEAQEERLKMLKKFSNGFKMEHAEAAKDVSEYLSNPINAFLVVKRLTLDWKQAENYMIDHIYKEAMDNMTRYKQDLKFPTDEDLSGAATALLRLQDTYKLDTSSVARGELNGVQYTTHLTASDCFELGRQSYNTQDFYHTTLWMGEALARHEMERNGTNTAKWEILEYLAYSKFMQGQVKSALHLTEELLMIFPNHQRAQGNKLYYQEELKKSPGKQDETLVNVRQKQIL
;
A
#
# COMPACT_ATOMS: atom_id res chain seq x y z
N MET A 1 28.07 8.64 54.25
CA MET A 1 28.28 7.67 53.15
C MET A 1 27.28 7.76 51.99
N GLY A 2 26.22 8.60 52.03
CA GLY A 2 25.20 8.64 50.95
C GLY A 2 25.44 9.61 49.78
N TRP A 3 26.29 10.63 49.93
CA TRP A 3 26.40 11.72 48.95
C TRP A 3 27.05 11.30 47.63
N TRP A 4 28.04 10.41 47.68
CA TRP A 4 28.68 9.87 46.47
C TRP A 4 27.73 8.98 45.66
N GLN A 5 26.86 8.20 46.31
CA GLN A 5 25.86 7.38 45.62
C GLN A 5 24.79 8.24 44.95
N SER A 6 24.32 9.31 45.60
CA SER A 6 23.38 10.25 45.00
C SER A 6 23.99 11.01 43.81
N CYS A 7 25.26 11.43 43.89
CA CYS A 7 25.95 12.06 42.75
C CYS A 7 26.17 11.09 41.58
N LEU A 8 26.44 9.81 41.85
CA LEU A 8 26.62 8.79 40.81
C LEU A 8 25.30 8.46 40.10
N VAL A 9 24.19 8.42 40.84
CA VAL A 9 22.85 8.25 40.27
C VAL A 9 22.44 9.48 39.45
N LEU A 10 22.70 10.69 39.94
CA LEU A 10 22.46 11.93 39.19
C LEU A 10 23.33 12.03 37.93
N PHE A 11 24.59 11.59 38.00
CA PHE A 11 25.48 11.53 36.85
C PHE A 11 24.99 10.51 35.81
N LEU A 12 24.61 9.30 36.23
CA LEU A 12 24.05 8.28 35.35
C LEU A 12 22.73 8.71 34.71
N LEU A 13 21.85 9.39 35.46
CA LEU A 13 20.62 9.99 34.93
C LEU A 13 20.95 11.11 33.94
N SER A 14 21.92 11.97 34.23
CA SER A 14 22.31 13.04 33.30
C SER A 14 22.93 12.50 32.00
N CYS A 15 23.70 11.42 32.09
CA CYS A 15 24.27 10.73 30.93
C CYS A 15 23.18 10.04 30.11
N SER A 16 22.21 9.38 30.75
CA SER A 16 21.11 8.74 30.03
C SER A 16 20.21 9.76 29.34
N LEU A 17 19.88 10.88 29.99
CA LEU A 17 19.14 11.98 29.36
C LEU A 17 19.90 12.61 28.17
N SER A 18 21.22 12.75 28.27
CA SER A 18 22.02 13.32 27.17
C SER A 18 22.08 12.36 25.98
N LEU A 19 22.19 11.06 26.23
CA LEU A 19 22.23 10.03 25.18
C LEU A 19 20.90 9.93 24.44
N THR A 20 19.77 9.96 25.15
CA THR A 20 18.43 9.92 24.53
C THR A 20 18.13 11.15 23.70
N GLN A 21 18.58 12.33 24.13
CA GLN A 21 18.47 13.55 23.34
C GLN A 21 19.30 13.46 22.06
N ALA A 22 20.54 12.97 22.13
CA ALA A 22 21.39 12.80 20.96
C ALA A 22 20.79 11.81 19.94
N GLU A 23 20.22 10.68 20.40
CA GLU A 23 19.53 9.72 19.53
C GLU A 23 18.30 10.34 18.85
N LEU A 24 17.51 11.16 19.57
CA LEU A 24 16.34 11.83 19.00
C LEU A 24 16.72 12.87 17.94
N TYR A 25 17.76 13.68 18.16
CA TYR A 25 18.26 14.61 17.14
C TYR A 25 18.83 13.88 15.93
N THR A 26 19.50 12.75 16.14
CA THR A 26 20.00 11.91 15.04
C THR A 26 18.85 11.30 14.23
N ALA A 27 17.81 10.77 14.89
CA ALA A 27 16.62 10.26 14.22
C ALA A 27 15.86 11.33 13.44
N LEU A 28 15.78 12.57 13.96
CA LEU A 28 15.17 13.68 13.23
C LEU A 28 15.98 14.05 11.98
N ALA A 29 17.31 14.16 12.09
CA ALA A 29 18.18 14.42 10.95
C ALA A 29 18.08 13.29 9.90
N ASP A 30 17.98 12.05 10.35
CA ASP A 30 17.78 10.88 9.49
C ASP A 30 16.44 10.94 8.73
N MET A 31 15.36 11.35 9.41
CA MET A 31 14.05 11.54 8.78
C MET A 31 14.05 12.70 7.76
N GLU A 32 14.78 13.79 8.04
CA GLU A 32 14.97 14.87 7.06
C GLU A 32 15.73 14.37 5.82
N GLU A 33 16.75 13.53 5.99
CA GLU A 33 17.48 12.91 4.88
C GLU A 33 16.55 12.05 4.01
N LEU A 34 15.62 11.29 4.60
CA LEU A 34 14.63 10.50 3.85
C LEU A 34 13.76 11.38 2.93
N LEU A 35 13.38 12.58 3.37
CA LEU A 35 12.65 13.52 2.52
C LEU A 35 13.51 14.01 1.35
N THR A 36 14.82 14.19 1.54
CA THR A 36 15.72 14.54 0.44
C THR A 36 15.88 13.40 -0.57
N THR A 37 15.91 12.15 -0.10
CA THR A 37 15.86 10.95 -0.97
C THR A 37 14.59 10.94 -1.81
N GLU A 38 13.43 11.19 -1.19
CA GLU A 38 12.13 11.22 -1.88
C GLU A 38 12.11 12.26 -3.02
N VAL A 39 12.69 13.45 -2.82
CA VAL A 39 12.81 14.48 -3.88
C VAL A 39 13.58 13.95 -5.10
N VAL A 40 14.66 13.18 -4.89
CA VAL A 40 15.45 12.60 -6.00
C VAL A 40 14.62 11.55 -6.76
N LEU A 41 13.83 10.76 -6.06
CA LEU A 41 12.96 9.74 -6.66
C LEU A 41 11.83 10.36 -7.47
N ILE A 42 11.16 11.38 -6.91
CA ILE A 42 10.10 12.12 -7.61
C ILE A 42 10.66 12.69 -8.92
N ARG A 43 11.80 13.39 -8.87
CA ARG A 43 12.42 13.95 -10.08
C ARG A 43 12.77 12.87 -11.12
N THR A 44 13.23 11.70 -10.68
CA THR A 44 13.57 10.60 -11.59
C THR A 44 12.30 10.02 -12.24
N LEU A 45 11.21 9.92 -11.47
CA LEU A 45 9.91 9.49 -11.98
C LEU A 45 9.36 10.50 -12.99
N ASP A 46 9.44 11.80 -12.69
CA ASP A 46 8.99 12.86 -13.60
C ASP A 46 9.76 12.81 -14.93
N GLN A 47 11.09 12.68 -14.88
CA GLN A 47 11.92 12.52 -16.08
C GLN A 47 11.55 11.27 -16.89
N TYR A 48 11.23 10.17 -16.23
CA TYR A 48 10.75 8.96 -16.91
C TYR A 48 9.38 9.19 -17.56
N ILE A 49 8.46 9.85 -16.88
CA ILE A 49 7.13 10.20 -17.40
C ILE A 49 7.28 11.07 -18.65
N GLU A 50 8.04 12.16 -18.58
CA GLU A 50 8.27 13.07 -19.73
C GLU A 50 8.82 12.31 -20.94
N ALA A 51 9.79 11.42 -20.73
CA ALA A 51 10.37 10.62 -21.79
C ALA A 51 9.37 9.62 -22.40
N GLN A 52 8.51 9.00 -21.57
CA GLN A 52 7.44 8.13 -22.05
C GLN A 52 6.33 8.89 -22.78
N GLU A 53 6.00 10.11 -22.37
CA GLU A 53 5.02 10.96 -23.04
C GLU A 53 5.47 11.35 -24.45
N GLU A 54 6.74 11.77 -24.62
CA GLU A 54 7.29 12.06 -25.94
C GLU A 54 7.35 10.81 -26.84
N ARG A 55 7.73 9.65 -26.27
CA ARG A 55 7.67 8.37 -26.99
C ARG A 55 6.24 8.04 -27.43
N LEU A 56 5.27 8.16 -26.53
CA LEU A 56 3.86 7.91 -26.81
C LEU A 56 3.31 8.85 -27.88
N LYS A 57 3.68 10.13 -27.83
CA LYS A 57 3.33 11.14 -28.82
C LYS A 57 3.86 10.78 -30.21
N MET A 58 5.11 10.30 -30.30
CA MET A 58 5.68 9.82 -31.57
C MET A 58 4.95 8.59 -32.10
N LEU A 59 4.63 7.62 -31.24
CA LEU A 59 3.85 6.44 -31.63
C LEU A 59 2.44 6.81 -32.10
N LYS A 60 1.77 7.76 -31.43
CA LYS A 60 0.48 8.31 -31.87
C LYS A 60 0.59 8.97 -33.25
N LYS A 61 1.67 9.71 -33.52
CA LYS A 61 1.93 10.33 -34.83
C LYS A 61 2.08 9.27 -35.93
N PHE A 62 2.86 8.22 -35.70
CA PHE A 62 2.97 7.08 -36.64
C PHE A 62 1.62 6.41 -36.86
N SER A 63 0.89 6.08 -35.79
CA SER A 63 -0.43 5.43 -35.87
C SER A 63 -1.41 6.25 -36.69
N ASN A 64 -1.50 7.57 -36.44
CA ASN A 64 -2.39 8.46 -37.17
C ASN A 64 -2.00 8.60 -38.64
N GLY A 65 -0.70 8.72 -38.94
CA GLY A 65 -0.20 8.76 -40.31
C GLY A 65 -0.54 7.47 -41.08
N PHE A 66 -0.30 6.31 -40.48
CA PHE A 66 -0.63 5.02 -41.10
C PHE A 66 -2.12 4.84 -41.33
N LYS A 67 -2.97 5.28 -40.38
CA LYS A 67 -4.43 5.23 -40.54
C LYS A 67 -4.92 6.11 -41.68
N MET A 68 -4.44 7.35 -41.77
CA MET A 68 -4.84 8.29 -42.82
C MET A 68 -4.49 7.75 -44.22
N GLU A 69 -3.25 7.29 -44.38
CA GLU A 69 -2.75 6.69 -45.61
C GLU A 69 -3.50 5.40 -45.99
N HIS A 70 -3.79 4.55 -45.00
CA HIS A 70 -4.54 3.32 -45.22
C HIS A 70 -5.99 3.61 -45.60
N ALA A 71 -6.61 4.63 -45.00
CA ALA A 71 -8.00 4.99 -45.27
C ALA A 71 -8.21 5.41 -46.73
N GLU A 72 -7.24 6.10 -47.35
CA GLU A 72 -7.30 6.44 -48.77
C GLU A 72 -7.17 5.20 -49.66
N ALA A 73 -6.19 4.33 -49.37
CA ALA A 73 -5.98 3.10 -50.11
C ALA A 73 -7.16 2.11 -49.98
N ALA A 74 -7.88 2.14 -48.86
CA ALA A 74 -9.00 1.24 -48.59
C ALA A 74 -10.30 1.62 -49.33
N LYS A 75 -10.41 2.83 -49.90
CA LYS A 75 -11.59 3.25 -50.67
C LYS A 75 -11.75 2.43 -51.96
N ASP A 76 -10.66 2.28 -52.70
CA ASP A 76 -10.55 1.36 -53.84
C ASP A 76 -9.10 0.89 -53.97
N VAL A 77 -8.85 -0.34 -53.53
CA VAL A 77 -7.51 -0.92 -53.51
C VAL A 77 -6.96 -1.12 -54.92
N SER A 78 -7.81 -1.52 -55.87
CA SER A 78 -7.37 -1.85 -57.22
C SER A 78 -6.98 -0.59 -57.99
N GLU A 79 -7.79 0.46 -57.93
CA GLU A 79 -7.48 1.76 -58.52
C GLU A 79 -6.26 2.39 -57.86
N TYR A 80 -6.21 2.40 -56.52
CA TYR A 80 -5.10 2.99 -55.77
C TYR A 80 -3.75 2.33 -56.11
N LEU A 81 -3.68 0.99 -56.16
CA LEU A 81 -2.45 0.25 -56.46
C LEU A 81 -2.09 0.23 -57.96
N SER A 82 -3.04 0.56 -58.86
CA SER A 82 -2.73 0.72 -60.28
C SER A 82 -1.82 1.91 -60.56
N ASN A 83 -1.77 2.89 -59.64
CA ASN A 83 -0.82 3.99 -59.66
C ASN A 83 0.55 3.55 -59.10
N PRO A 84 1.63 3.54 -59.91
CA PRO A 84 2.94 3.08 -59.47
C PRO A 84 3.53 3.87 -58.28
N ILE A 85 3.17 5.16 -58.13
CA ILE A 85 3.60 5.99 -56.99
C ILE A 85 2.97 5.46 -55.70
N ASN A 86 1.67 5.20 -55.74
CA ASN A 86 0.92 4.67 -54.61
C ASN A 86 1.40 3.27 -54.22
N ALA A 87 1.65 2.40 -55.20
CA ALA A 87 2.24 1.08 -54.97
C ALA A 87 3.62 1.17 -54.29
N PHE A 88 4.49 2.07 -54.76
CA PHE A 88 5.78 2.35 -54.11
C PHE A 88 5.61 2.84 -52.66
N LEU A 89 4.69 3.78 -52.42
CA LEU A 89 4.44 4.32 -51.07
C LEU A 89 3.97 3.25 -50.08
N VAL A 90 3.14 2.30 -50.53
CA VAL A 90 2.71 1.15 -49.70
C VAL A 90 3.90 0.27 -49.33
N VAL A 91 4.75 -0.08 -50.30
CA VAL A 91 5.95 -0.91 -50.06
C VAL A 91 6.91 -0.18 -49.12
N LYS A 92 7.20 1.10 -49.37
CA LYS A 92 8.03 1.93 -48.50
C LYS A 92 7.48 1.96 -47.07
N ARG A 93 6.18 2.18 -46.90
CA ARG A 93 5.54 2.24 -45.58
C ARG A 93 5.72 0.92 -44.81
N LEU A 94 5.45 -0.21 -45.45
CA LEU A 94 5.56 -1.55 -44.84
C LEU A 94 7.00 -1.99 -44.57
N THR A 95 7.99 -1.46 -45.29
CA THR A 95 9.40 -1.88 -45.16
C THR A 95 10.26 -0.93 -44.34
N LEU A 96 10.01 0.38 -44.41
CA LEU A 96 10.85 1.42 -43.80
C LEU A 96 10.12 2.19 -42.69
N ASP A 97 8.91 2.67 -42.96
CA ASP A 97 8.22 3.55 -42.00
C ASP A 97 7.74 2.75 -40.77
N TRP A 98 7.27 1.52 -40.97
CA TRP A 98 6.93 0.60 -39.87
C TRP A 98 8.14 0.23 -39.00
N LYS A 99 9.31 0.02 -39.60
CA LYS A 99 10.56 -0.25 -38.85
C LYS A 99 10.94 0.92 -37.92
N GLN A 100 10.67 2.15 -38.33
CA GLN A 100 10.85 3.31 -37.45
C GLN A 100 9.88 3.28 -36.28
N ALA A 101 8.60 2.97 -36.52
CA ALA A 101 7.62 2.81 -35.45
C ALA A 101 8.01 1.69 -34.47
N GLU A 102 8.47 0.54 -34.97
CA GLU A 102 8.98 -0.57 -34.16
C GLU A 102 10.13 -0.16 -33.23
N ASN A 103 11.07 0.65 -33.71
CA ASN A 103 12.16 1.17 -32.87
C ASN A 103 11.63 2.03 -31.71
N TYR A 104 10.58 2.82 -31.93
CA TYR A 104 9.91 3.56 -30.85
C TYR A 104 9.05 2.66 -29.97
N MET A 105 8.59 1.50 -30.45
CA MET A 105 7.89 0.51 -29.62
C MET A 105 8.83 -0.17 -28.63
N ILE A 106 10.13 -0.24 -28.92
CA ILE A 106 11.12 -0.71 -27.95
C ILE A 106 11.32 0.36 -26.86
N ASP A 107 11.11 0.00 -25.60
CA ASP A 107 11.31 0.90 -24.48
C ASP A 107 12.79 0.92 -24.05
N HIS A 108 13.58 1.71 -24.78
CA HIS A 108 15.00 1.90 -24.46
C HIS A 108 15.23 2.70 -23.16
N ILE A 109 14.25 3.47 -22.72
CA ILE A 109 14.34 4.37 -21.56
C ILE A 109 14.15 3.58 -20.26
N TYR A 110 13.34 2.51 -20.28
CA TYR A 110 13.09 1.65 -19.14
C TYR A 110 14.36 1.19 -18.41
N LYS A 111 15.37 0.73 -19.17
CA LYS A 111 16.60 0.18 -18.58
C LYS A 111 17.37 1.26 -17.83
N GLU A 112 17.55 2.42 -18.43
CA GLU A 112 18.26 3.54 -17.79
C GLU A 112 17.54 4.04 -16.53
N ALA A 113 16.21 4.15 -16.58
CA ALA A 113 15.42 4.53 -15.41
C ALA A 113 15.54 3.51 -14.27
N MET A 114 15.53 2.21 -14.58
CA MET A 114 15.67 1.15 -13.59
C MET A 114 17.09 1.07 -13.01
N ASP A 115 18.11 1.27 -13.83
CA ASP A 115 19.52 1.33 -13.40
C ASP A 115 19.73 2.52 -12.44
N ASN A 116 19.13 3.68 -12.76
CA ASN A 116 19.14 4.86 -11.88
C ASN A 116 18.44 4.58 -10.55
N MET A 117 17.24 3.99 -10.57
CA MET A 117 16.49 3.61 -9.36
C MET A 117 17.29 2.63 -8.49
N THR A 118 17.93 1.64 -9.11
CA THR A 118 18.76 0.64 -8.40
C THR A 118 19.97 1.29 -7.73
N ARG A 119 20.63 2.22 -8.43
CA ARG A 119 21.76 2.98 -7.88
C ARG A 119 21.32 3.85 -6.70
N TYR A 120 20.20 4.55 -6.80
CA TYR A 120 19.69 5.36 -5.68
C TYR A 120 19.39 4.52 -4.44
N LYS A 121 18.86 3.30 -4.59
CA LYS A 121 18.67 2.38 -3.45
C LYS A 121 19.97 1.97 -2.76
N GLN A 122 21.11 2.08 -3.43
CA GLN A 122 22.43 1.78 -2.87
C GLN A 122 23.09 3.03 -2.27
N ASP A 123 22.94 4.17 -2.94
CA ASP A 123 23.66 5.41 -2.62
C ASP A 123 22.90 6.32 -1.65
N LEU A 124 21.58 6.20 -1.57
CA LEU A 124 20.71 7.01 -0.70
C LEU A 124 20.17 6.17 0.45
N LYS A 125 19.81 6.85 1.54
CA LYS A 125 19.17 6.22 2.68
C LYS A 125 17.74 5.82 2.33
N PHE A 126 17.43 4.54 2.50
CA PHE A 126 16.09 3.98 2.35
C PHE A 126 15.68 3.26 3.62
N PRO A 127 14.43 3.46 4.11
CA PRO A 127 13.92 2.67 5.20
C PRO A 127 13.75 1.22 4.76
N THR A 128 13.92 0.33 5.72
CA THR A 128 13.69 -1.11 5.59
C THR A 128 12.28 -1.47 6.03
N ASP A 129 11.88 -2.72 5.81
CA ASP A 129 10.61 -3.24 6.34
C ASP A 129 10.58 -3.20 7.89
N GLU A 130 11.75 -3.25 8.55
CA GLU A 130 11.87 -3.13 10.00
C GLU A 130 11.55 -1.70 10.46
N ASP A 131 12.01 -0.69 9.73
CA ASP A 131 11.72 0.72 10.03
C ASP A 131 10.21 1.02 9.92
N LEU A 132 9.56 0.45 8.90
CA LEU A 132 8.09 0.56 8.73
C LEU A 132 7.35 -0.11 9.90
N SER A 133 7.76 -1.32 10.28
CA SER A 133 7.17 -2.03 11.42
C SER A 133 7.40 -1.30 12.75
N GLY A 134 8.59 -0.72 12.92
CA GLY A 134 8.94 0.12 14.07
C GLY A 134 8.07 1.38 14.16
N ALA A 135 7.88 2.08 13.04
CA ALA A 135 7.01 3.26 12.95
C ALA A 135 5.54 2.90 13.25
N ALA A 136 5.03 1.81 12.69
CA ALA A 136 3.70 1.30 13.00
C ALA A 136 3.57 0.98 14.49
N THR A 137 4.52 0.24 15.06
CA THR A 137 4.53 -0.09 16.49
C THR A 137 4.54 1.15 17.38
N ALA A 138 5.33 2.18 17.02
CA ALA A 138 5.37 3.44 17.76
C ALA A 138 4.01 4.16 17.73
N LEU A 139 3.33 4.19 16.57
CA LEU A 139 1.99 4.75 16.44
C LEU A 139 0.96 3.99 17.29
N LEU A 140 0.97 2.65 17.26
CA LEU A 140 0.07 1.82 18.06
C LEU A 140 0.31 2.00 19.56
N ARG A 141 1.57 2.16 19.99
CA ARG A 141 1.89 2.49 21.39
C ARG A 141 1.28 3.82 21.83
N LEU A 142 1.30 4.84 20.98
CA LEU A 142 0.62 6.11 21.26
C LEU A 142 -0.89 5.92 21.31
N GLN A 143 -1.45 5.14 20.38
CA GLN A 143 -2.87 4.78 20.39
C GLN A 143 -3.30 4.18 21.73
N ASP A 144 -2.57 3.18 22.22
CA ASP A 144 -2.85 2.54 23.50
C ASP A 144 -2.65 3.46 24.71
N THR A 145 -1.51 4.16 24.75
CA THR A 145 -1.12 5.01 25.88
C THR A 145 -2.16 6.10 26.11
N TYR A 146 -2.68 6.68 25.03
CA TYR A 146 -3.65 7.78 25.08
C TYR A 146 -5.10 7.31 24.83
N LYS A 147 -5.33 6.00 24.70
CA LYS A 147 -6.65 5.40 24.43
C LYS A 147 -7.37 6.05 23.25
N LEU A 148 -6.64 6.26 22.17
CA LEU A 148 -7.13 6.94 20.98
C LEU A 148 -8.03 6.02 20.18
N ASP A 149 -9.18 6.54 19.76
CA ASP A 149 -10.06 5.82 18.84
C ASP A 149 -9.41 5.69 17.47
N THR A 150 -9.45 4.49 16.89
CA THR A 150 -8.82 4.18 15.60
C THR A 150 -9.30 5.11 14.49
N SER A 151 -10.59 5.45 14.47
CA SER A 151 -11.15 6.32 13.43
C SER A 151 -10.66 7.76 13.58
N SER A 152 -10.42 8.23 14.81
CA SER A 152 -9.83 9.55 15.07
C SER A 152 -8.37 9.60 14.61
N VAL A 153 -7.58 8.58 14.95
CA VAL A 153 -6.18 8.46 14.46
C VAL A 153 -6.16 8.43 12.92
N ALA A 154 -7.03 7.63 12.31
CA ALA A 154 -7.14 7.55 10.86
C ALA A 154 -7.66 8.83 10.19
N ARG A 155 -8.42 9.67 10.90
CA ARG A 155 -8.77 11.02 10.43
C ARG A 155 -7.63 12.02 10.57
N GLY A 156 -6.55 11.68 11.28
CA GLY A 156 -5.49 12.63 11.62
C GLY A 156 -5.88 13.57 12.76
N GLU A 157 -6.87 13.17 13.55
CA GLU A 157 -7.45 13.95 14.65
C GLU A 157 -7.00 13.36 16.00
N LEU A 158 -6.24 14.15 16.77
CA LEU A 158 -5.80 13.77 18.11
C LEU A 158 -6.34 14.80 19.11
N ASN A 159 -7.13 14.35 20.08
CA ASN A 159 -7.76 15.21 21.10
C ASN A 159 -8.56 16.39 20.52
N GLY A 160 -9.26 16.21 19.39
CA GLY A 160 -10.07 17.24 18.76
C GLY A 160 -9.30 18.24 17.90
N VAL A 161 -7.99 18.04 17.70
CA VAL A 161 -7.14 18.85 16.82
C VAL A 161 -6.78 18.05 15.58
N GLN A 162 -7.03 18.62 14.41
CA GLN A 162 -6.63 18.06 13.11
C GLN A 162 -5.15 18.37 12.85
N TYR A 163 -4.30 17.35 12.92
CA TYR A 163 -2.85 17.52 12.76
C TYR A 163 -2.35 17.21 11.35
N THR A 164 -3.06 16.38 10.59
CA THR A 164 -2.54 15.79 9.35
C THR A 164 -3.67 15.44 8.37
N THR A 165 -3.30 15.06 7.14
CA THR A 165 -4.20 14.42 6.19
C THR A 165 -4.70 13.08 6.74
N HIS A 166 -5.90 12.70 6.32
CA HIS A 166 -6.49 11.43 6.72
C HIS A 166 -5.76 10.25 6.08
N LEU A 167 -5.70 9.13 6.79
CA LEU A 167 -5.25 7.85 6.26
C LEU A 167 -6.31 7.28 5.31
N THR A 168 -5.89 6.73 4.19
CA THR A 168 -6.76 6.02 3.25
C THR A 168 -7.13 4.63 3.78
N ALA A 169 -8.04 3.92 3.11
CA ALA A 169 -8.30 2.52 3.41
C ALA A 169 -7.03 1.65 3.25
N SER A 170 -6.17 1.97 2.28
CA SER A 170 -4.91 1.27 2.04
C SER A 170 -3.88 1.51 3.15
N ASP A 171 -3.80 2.72 3.68
CA ASP A 171 -2.92 3.02 4.83
C ASP A 171 -3.38 2.28 6.10
N CYS A 172 -4.70 2.25 6.34
CA CYS A 172 -5.28 1.49 7.45
C CYS A 172 -5.04 -0.02 7.31
N PHE A 173 -5.15 -0.53 6.07
CA PHE A 173 -4.82 -1.93 5.77
C PHE A 173 -3.37 -2.25 6.08
N GLU A 174 -2.43 -1.39 5.69
CA GLU A 174 -1.01 -1.61 5.96
C GLU A 174 -0.70 -1.58 7.47
N LEU A 175 -1.28 -0.66 8.24
CA LEU A 175 -1.17 -0.67 9.71
C LEU A 175 -1.73 -1.97 10.33
N GLY A 176 -2.87 -2.45 9.83
CA GLY A 176 -3.43 -3.73 10.24
C GLY A 176 -2.51 -4.90 9.88
N ARG A 177 -1.86 -4.87 8.72
CA ARG A 177 -0.96 -5.92 8.25
C ARG A 177 0.35 -5.95 9.05
N GLN A 178 0.91 -4.80 9.39
CA GLN A 178 2.07 -4.72 10.28
C GLN A 178 1.74 -5.32 11.66
N SER A 179 0.57 -4.97 12.22
CA SER A 179 0.06 -5.55 13.47
C SER A 179 -0.12 -7.08 13.38
N TYR A 180 -0.61 -7.56 12.24
CA TYR A 180 -0.80 -8.99 12.01
C TYR A 180 0.52 -9.75 12.01
N ASN A 181 1.54 -9.19 11.35
CA ASN A 181 2.87 -9.80 11.26
C ASN A 181 3.53 -9.95 12.63
N THR A 182 3.21 -9.05 13.58
CA THR A 182 3.66 -9.13 14.98
C THR A 182 2.72 -9.92 15.88
N GLN A 183 1.71 -10.62 15.32
CA GLN A 183 0.67 -11.37 16.03
C GLN A 183 -0.20 -10.53 16.98
N ASP A 184 -0.24 -9.21 16.76
CA ASP A 184 -1.15 -8.32 17.47
C ASP A 184 -2.52 -8.33 16.79
N PHE A 185 -3.29 -9.38 17.06
CA PHE A 185 -4.62 -9.57 16.47
C PHE A 185 -5.63 -8.53 16.95
N TYR A 186 -5.39 -7.89 18.11
CA TYR A 186 -6.23 -6.82 18.61
C TYR A 186 -6.11 -5.58 17.72
N HIS A 187 -4.90 -5.06 17.51
CA HIS A 187 -4.67 -3.92 16.61
C HIS A 187 -4.98 -4.27 15.16
N THR A 188 -4.68 -5.50 14.72
CA THR A 188 -5.10 -5.95 13.38
C THR A 188 -6.60 -5.80 13.18
N THR A 189 -7.39 -6.19 14.19
CA THR A 189 -8.85 -6.12 14.11
C THR A 189 -9.37 -4.69 14.06
N LEU A 190 -8.76 -3.79 14.84
CA LEU A 190 -9.10 -2.37 14.84
C LEU A 190 -8.82 -1.74 13.47
N TRP A 191 -7.60 -1.91 12.96
CA TRP A 191 -7.14 -1.27 11.74
C TRP A 191 -7.74 -1.88 10.48
N MET A 192 -7.94 -3.20 10.42
CA MET A 192 -8.67 -3.84 9.32
C MET A 192 -10.16 -3.46 9.34
N GLY A 193 -10.74 -3.24 10.53
CA GLY A 193 -12.10 -2.72 10.67
C GLY A 193 -12.25 -1.30 10.10
N GLU A 194 -11.31 -0.41 10.44
CA GLU A 194 -11.26 0.96 9.89
C GLU A 194 -11.00 0.94 8.37
N ALA A 195 -10.08 0.09 7.90
CA ALA A 195 -9.82 -0.09 6.47
C ALA A 195 -11.08 -0.53 5.71
N LEU A 196 -11.84 -1.49 6.25
CA LEU A 196 -13.10 -1.95 5.65
C LEU A 196 -14.15 -0.84 5.61
N ALA A 197 -14.28 -0.07 6.70
CA ALA A 197 -15.22 1.04 6.77
C ALA A 197 -14.90 2.13 5.74
N ARG A 198 -13.61 2.47 5.57
CA ARG A 198 -13.13 3.45 4.58
C ARG A 198 -13.25 2.93 3.16
N HIS A 199 -12.96 1.66 2.91
CA HIS A 199 -13.08 1.06 1.58
C HIS A 199 -14.51 1.20 1.02
N GLU A 200 -15.55 1.13 1.86
CA GLU A 200 -16.93 1.36 1.42
C GLU A 200 -17.23 2.83 1.07
N MET A 201 -16.51 3.78 1.67
CA MET A 201 -16.63 5.21 1.39
C MET A 201 -15.80 5.64 0.17
N GLU A 202 -14.63 5.01 -0.02
CA GLU A 202 -13.61 5.37 -1.00
C GLU A 202 -13.76 4.63 -2.35
N ARG A 203 -14.97 4.16 -2.71
CA ARG A 203 -15.30 3.21 -3.81
C ARG A 203 -14.54 3.30 -5.16
N ASN A 204 -13.86 4.41 -5.47
CA ASN A 204 -13.12 4.63 -6.72
C ASN A 204 -11.61 4.93 -6.54
N GLY A 205 -11.04 4.84 -5.33
CA GLY A 205 -9.67 5.30 -5.02
C GLY A 205 -8.76 4.33 -4.27
N THR A 206 -9.23 3.14 -3.90
CA THR A 206 -8.46 2.21 -3.07
C THR A 206 -7.71 1.18 -3.90
N ASN A 207 -6.40 1.05 -3.68
CA ASN A 207 -5.58 0.01 -4.31
C ASN A 207 -5.71 -1.36 -3.63
N THR A 208 -6.26 -1.40 -2.41
CA THR A 208 -6.44 -2.63 -1.63
C THR A 208 -7.74 -3.31 -1.99
N ALA A 209 -7.72 -4.61 -2.26
CA ALA A 209 -8.93 -5.33 -2.58
C ALA A 209 -9.71 -5.67 -1.30
N LYS A 210 -11.03 -5.43 -1.30
CA LYS A 210 -11.92 -5.73 -0.14
C LYS A 210 -11.73 -7.14 0.43
N TRP A 211 -11.52 -8.14 -0.42
CA TRP A 211 -11.36 -9.54 0.02
C TRP A 211 -10.09 -9.74 0.86
N GLU A 212 -9.01 -8.98 0.63
CA GLU A 212 -7.78 -9.04 1.43
C GLU A 212 -8.05 -8.55 2.86
N ILE A 213 -8.75 -7.41 2.98
CA ILE A 213 -9.14 -6.85 4.28
C ILE A 213 -9.98 -7.87 5.07
N LEU A 214 -10.98 -8.46 4.41
CA LEU A 214 -11.86 -9.47 5.02
C LEU A 214 -11.08 -10.70 5.49
N GLU A 215 -10.05 -11.13 4.74
CA GLU A 215 -9.25 -12.30 5.11
C GLU A 215 -8.45 -12.06 6.40
N TYR A 216 -7.68 -10.97 6.47
CA TYR A 216 -6.90 -10.62 7.66
C TYR A 216 -7.81 -10.40 8.87
N LEU A 217 -8.95 -9.72 8.67
CA LEU A 217 -9.92 -9.46 9.73
C LEU A 217 -10.56 -10.77 10.22
N ALA A 218 -10.98 -11.67 9.33
CA ALA A 218 -11.58 -12.95 9.69
C ALA A 218 -10.64 -13.80 10.53
N TYR A 219 -9.38 -13.95 10.09
CA TYR A 219 -8.39 -14.70 10.85
C TYR A 219 -8.11 -14.07 12.22
N SER A 220 -7.94 -12.76 12.28
CA SER A 220 -7.65 -12.05 13.54
C SER A 220 -8.82 -12.13 14.53
N LYS A 221 -10.06 -12.09 14.04
CA LYS A 221 -11.27 -12.34 14.83
C LYS A 221 -11.31 -13.77 15.36
N PHE A 222 -10.94 -14.75 14.55
CA PHE A 222 -10.83 -16.14 14.98
C PHE A 222 -9.77 -16.32 16.07
N MET A 223 -8.58 -15.73 15.91
CA MET A 223 -7.51 -15.79 16.91
C MET A 223 -7.90 -15.16 18.26
N GLN A 224 -8.85 -14.23 18.26
CA GLN A 224 -9.46 -13.66 19.47
C GLN A 224 -10.67 -14.43 20.00
N GLY A 225 -10.97 -15.62 19.46
CA GLY A 225 -12.10 -16.45 19.87
C GLY A 225 -13.46 -15.99 19.35
N GLN A 226 -13.52 -14.96 18.49
CA GLN A 226 -14.75 -14.44 17.89
C GLN A 226 -15.14 -15.27 16.65
N VAL A 227 -15.33 -16.58 16.84
CA VAL A 227 -15.50 -17.56 15.74
C VAL A 227 -16.71 -17.27 14.86
N LYS A 228 -17.83 -16.79 15.45
CA LYS A 228 -19.03 -16.40 14.68
C LYS A 228 -18.75 -15.23 13.73
N SER A 229 -18.05 -14.20 14.21
CA SER A 229 -17.67 -13.05 13.40
C SER A 229 -16.69 -13.44 12.31
N ALA A 230 -15.71 -14.30 12.62
CA ALA A 230 -14.77 -14.84 11.64
C ALA A 230 -15.47 -15.61 10.52
N LEU A 231 -16.45 -16.45 10.87
CA LEU A 231 -17.26 -17.18 9.88
C LEU A 231 -18.05 -16.20 8.99
N HIS A 232 -18.72 -15.21 9.57
CA HIS A 232 -19.49 -14.22 8.81
C HIS A 232 -18.62 -13.46 7.80
N LEU A 233 -17.46 -12.97 8.23
CA LEU A 233 -16.50 -12.27 7.37
C LEU A 233 -15.96 -13.18 6.26
N THR A 234 -15.73 -14.46 6.56
CA THR A 234 -15.29 -15.45 5.57
C THR A 234 -16.38 -15.73 4.54
N GLU A 235 -17.65 -15.75 4.96
CA GLU A 235 -18.78 -15.87 4.04
C GLU A 235 -18.92 -14.64 3.14
N GLU A 236 -18.73 -13.44 3.69
CA GLU A 236 -18.67 -12.20 2.91
C GLU A 236 -17.54 -12.23 1.87
N LEU A 237 -16.35 -12.66 2.27
CA LEU A 237 -15.21 -12.85 1.38
C LEU A 237 -15.58 -13.77 0.22
N LEU A 238 -16.19 -14.92 0.49
CA LEU A 238 -16.58 -15.91 -0.52
C LEU A 238 -17.72 -15.43 -1.43
N MET A 239 -18.52 -14.44 -1.03
CA MET A 239 -19.48 -13.79 -1.94
C MET A 239 -18.77 -12.94 -2.99
N ILE A 240 -17.63 -12.34 -2.65
CA ILE A 240 -16.85 -11.48 -3.55
C ILE A 240 -15.86 -12.31 -4.38
N PHE A 241 -15.21 -13.29 -3.75
CA PHE A 241 -14.23 -14.16 -4.38
C PHE A 241 -14.51 -15.65 -4.08
N PRO A 242 -15.45 -16.27 -4.82
CA PRO A 242 -15.93 -17.63 -4.53
C PRO A 242 -14.85 -18.72 -4.59
N ASN A 243 -13.83 -18.54 -5.42
CA ASN A 243 -12.76 -19.52 -5.65
C ASN A 243 -11.55 -19.30 -4.72
N HIS A 244 -11.70 -18.51 -3.65
CA HIS A 244 -10.61 -18.26 -2.71
C HIS A 244 -10.28 -19.53 -1.89
N GLN A 245 -9.16 -20.19 -2.22
CA GLN A 245 -8.77 -21.49 -1.66
C GLN A 245 -8.71 -21.49 -0.11
N ARG A 246 -8.09 -20.48 0.50
CA ARG A 246 -7.94 -20.39 1.98
C ARG A 246 -9.29 -20.17 2.67
N ALA A 247 -10.11 -19.25 2.18
CA ALA A 247 -11.42 -18.94 2.75
C ALA A 247 -12.39 -20.13 2.72
N GLN A 248 -12.37 -20.96 1.66
CA GLN A 248 -13.18 -22.19 1.61
C GLN A 248 -12.81 -23.17 2.75
N GLY A 249 -11.51 -23.36 2.98
CA GLY A 249 -11.01 -24.19 4.09
C GLY A 249 -11.36 -23.59 5.46
N ASN A 250 -11.13 -22.28 5.63
CA ASN A 250 -11.43 -21.56 6.88
C ASN A 250 -12.93 -21.62 7.23
N LYS A 251 -13.82 -21.50 6.24
CA LYS A 251 -15.27 -21.61 6.45
C LYS A 251 -15.65 -22.94 7.10
N LEU A 252 -15.18 -24.05 6.52
CA LEU A 252 -15.44 -25.39 7.06
C LEU A 252 -14.87 -25.53 8.47
N TYR A 253 -13.64 -25.06 8.68
CA TYR A 253 -12.99 -25.12 9.97
C TYR A 253 -13.74 -24.33 11.06
N TYR A 254 -14.16 -23.09 10.78
CA TYR A 254 -14.93 -22.28 11.73
C TYR A 254 -16.30 -22.87 12.03
N GLN A 255 -16.97 -23.46 11.04
CA GLN A 255 -18.24 -24.17 11.24
C GLN A 255 -18.08 -25.37 12.18
N GLU A 256 -17.01 -26.15 12.03
CA GLU A 256 -16.71 -27.27 12.93
C GLU A 256 -16.35 -26.79 14.34
N GLU A 257 -15.60 -25.70 14.47
CA GLU A 257 -15.24 -25.14 15.78
C GLU A 257 -16.46 -24.65 16.56
N LEU A 258 -17.44 -24.05 15.87
CA LEU A 258 -18.71 -23.64 16.49
C LEU A 258 -19.55 -24.82 16.99
N LYS A 259 -19.50 -25.99 16.31
CA LYS A 259 -20.18 -27.20 16.76
C LYS A 259 -19.56 -27.79 18.03
N LYS A 260 -18.25 -27.63 18.22
CA LYS A 260 -17.50 -28.17 19.37
C LYS A 260 -17.68 -27.34 20.65
N SER A 261 -17.94 -26.03 20.53
CA SER A 261 -17.94 -25.09 21.66
C SER A 261 -19.24 -24.28 21.79
N PRO A 262 -20.44 -24.91 21.96
CA PRO A 262 -21.69 -24.18 22.07
C PRO A 262 -21.80 -23.30 23.34
N GLY A 263 -21.03 -23.59 24.40
CA GLY A 263 -21.22 -23.00 25.74
C GLY A 263 -20.21 -21.94 26.23
N LYS A 264 -19.11 -21.65 25.51
CA LYS A 264 -18.09 -20.66 25.96
C LYS A 264 -18.40 -19.20 25.58
N GLN A 265 -19.48 -18.96 24.84
CA GLN A 265 -19.74 -17.67 24.19
C GLN A 265 -20.67 -16.74 24.96
N ASP A 266 -21.54 -17.25 25.85
CA ASP A 266 -22.39 -16.38 26.67
C ASP A 266 -21.60 -15.67 27.78
N GLU A 267 -20.55 -16.28 28.32
CA GLU A 267 -19.72 -15.67 29.37
C GLU A 267 -18.82 -14.53 28.84
N THR A 268 -18.42 -14.56 27.56
CA THR A 268 -17.59 -13.49 26.96
C THR A 268 -18.43 -12.26 26.60
N LEU A 269 -19.66 -12.44 26.11
CA LEU A 269 -20.59 -11.33 25.85
C LEU A 269 -21.09 -10.66 27.14
N VAL A 270 -21.26 -11.43 28.22
CA VAL A 270 -21.61 -10.90 29.54
C VAL A 270 -20.44 -10.10 30.15
N ASN A 271 -19.20 -10.62 30.07
CA ASN A 271 -18.03 -9.92 30.61
C ASN A 271 -17.64 -8.64 29.83
N VAL A 272 -17.86 -8.59 28.50
CA VAL A 272 -17.61 -7.37 27.71
C VAL A 272 -18.64 -6.29 28.02
N ARG A 273 -19.92 -6.66 28.21
CA ARG A 273 -20.97 -5.69 28.63
C ARG A 273 -20.75 -5.16 30.05
N GLN A 274 -20.19 -5.94 30.97
CA GLN A 274 -19.87 -5.46 32.32
C GLN A 274 -18.64 -4.54 32.37
N LYS A 275 -17.69 -4.66 31.43
CA LYS A 275 -16.53 -3.76 31.33
C LYS A 275 -16.79 -2.43 30.60
N GLN A 276 -17.95 -2.27 29.96
CA GLN A 276 -18.34 -1.00 29.32
C GLN A 276 -19.25 -0.12 30.20
N ILE A 277 -19.53 -0.55 31.44
CA ILE A 277 -20.41 0.16 32.40
C ILE A 277 -19.64 0.63 33.66
N LEU A 278 -18.30 0.55 33.64
CA LEU A 278 -17.40 1.09 34.68
C LEU A 278 -16.28 1.89 34.01
#